data_AF-A0A662EII6-F1
#
_entry.id   AF-A0A662EII6-F1
#
_cell.length_a   1.000
_cell.length_b   1.000
_cell.length_c   1.000
_cell.angle_alpha   90.00
_cell.angle_beta   90.00
_cell.angle_gamma   90.00
#
_symmetry.space_group_name_H-M   'P 1'
#
loop_
_entity.id
_entity.type
_entity.pdbx_description
1 polymer ?
#
loop_
_entity_poly.entity_id
_entity_poly.type
_entity_poly.pdbx_seq_one_letter_code
_entity_poly.pdbx_strand_id
1 'polypeptide(L)' 'MQTLKEKRSLVEPLLIRARREFNVSAAELDSTDDPGTAVLGFAHLSNDGGFSDRVLMGLLRSLEGERTFFVEDWRLEVL' A
#
# COMPACT_ATOMS: atom_id res chain seq x y z
N MET A 1 -1.00 14.23 -10.33
CA MET A 1 -2.15 14.81 -9.61
C MET A 1 -1.92 16.28 -9.36
N GLN A 2 -3.00 17.05 -9.26
CA GLN A 2 -2.97 18.50 -9.03
C GLN A 2 -3.61 18.91 -7.70
N THR A 3 -4.40 18.03 -7.07
CA THR A 3 -5.05 18.33 -5.78
C THR A 3 -5.02 17.17 -4.78
N LEU A 4 -5.10 17.49 -3.48
CA LEU A 4 -5.22 16.48 -2.40
C LEU A 4 -6.48 15.61 -2.52
N LYS A 5 -7.55 16.15 -3.12
CA LYS A 5 -8.78 15.38 -3.36
C LYS A 5 -8.59 14.30 -4.40
N GLU A 6 -7.89 14.62 -5.50
CA GLU A 6 -7.54 13.62 -6.52
C GLU A 6 -6.67 12.51 -5.93
N LYS A 7 -5.70 12.87 -5.08
CA LYS A 7 -4.92 11.91 -4.33
C LYS A 7 -5.76 10.98 -3.47
N ARG A 8 -6.64 11.56 -2.64
CA ARG A 8 -7.53 10.77 -1.80
C ARG A 8 -8.42 9.82 -2.61
N SER A 9 -8.90 10.28 -3.77
CA SER A 9 -9.71 9.45 -4.68
C SER A 9 -8.96 8.23 -5.24
N LEU A 10 -7.63 8.23 -5.23
CA LEU A 10 -6.79 7.10 -5.65
C LEU A 10 -6.34 6.25 -4.44
N VAL A 11 -5.87 6.90 -3.37
CA VAL A 11 -5.30 6.24 -2.19
C VAL A 11 -6.36 5.50 -1.39
N GLU A 12 -7.52 6.10 -1.15
CA GLU A 12 -8.55 5.51 -0.27
C GLU A 12 -9.11 4.17 -0.82
N PRO A 13 -9.52 4.07 -2.10
CA PRO A 13 -9.94 2.78 -2.67
C PRO A 13 -8.85 1.73 -2.64
N LEU A 14 -7.59 2.14 -2.85
CA LEU A 14 -6.43 1.24 -2.82
C LEU A 14 -6.22 0.64 -1.43
N LEU A 15 -6.27 1.46 -0.38
CA LEU A 15 -6.15 0.99 1.01
C LEU A 15 -7.30 0.04 1.37
N ILE A 16 -8.53 0.35 0.93
CA ILE A 16 -9.70 -0.50 1.14
C ILE A 16 -9.53 -1.84 0.42
N ARG A 17 -9.08 -1.83 -0.85
CA ARG A 17 -8.84 -3.04 -1.63
C ARG A 17 -7.75 -3.91 -0.99
N ALA A 18 -6.61 -3.30 -0.62
CA ALA A 18 -5.50 -4.01 0.03
C ALA A 18 -5.96 -4.74 1.30
N ARG A 19 -6.71 -4.07 2.18
CA ARG A 19 -7.28 -4.67 3.40
C ARG A 19 -8.16 -5.89 3.09
N ARG A 20 -8.97 -5.82 2.03
CA ARG A 20 -9.92 -6.88 1.64
C ARG A 20 -9.24 -8.08 0.98
N GLU A 21 -8.30 -7.84 0.07
CA GLU A 21 -7.71 -8.90 -0.76
C GLU A 21 -6.54 -9.61 -0.07
N PHE A 22 -5.80 -8.91 0.78
CA PHE A 22 -4.56 -9.43 1.37
C PHE A 22 -4.63 -9.64 2.89
N ASN A 23 -5.77 -9.31 3.52
CA ASN A 23 -5.93 -9.39 4.98
C ASN A 23 -4.79 -8.67 5.73
N VAL A 24 -4.61 -7.39 5.39
CA VAL A 24 -3.59 -6.52 5.96
C VAL A 24 -4.25 -5.31 6.64
N SER A 25 -3.60 -4.77 7.67
CA SER A 25 -3.83 -3.38 8.06
C SER A 25 -3.13 -2.48 7.04
N ALA A 26 -3.75 -1.37 6.66
CA ALA A 26 -3.23 -0.45 5.65
C ALA A 26 -3.48 0.99 6.07
N ALA A 27 -2.54 1.90 5.83
CA ALA A 27 -2.72 3.33 6.11
C ALA A 27 -1.83 4.19 5.19
N GLU A 28 -2.22 5.46 5.01
CA GLU A 28 -1.29 6.49 4.54
C GLU A 28 -0.52 7.02 5.76
N LEU A 29 0.81 7.02 5.68
CA LEU A 29 1.70 7.33 6.80
C LEU A 29 2.31 8.73 6.71
N ASP A 30 2.59 9.23 5.49
CA ASP A 30 3.30 10.49 5.27
C ASP A 30 3.00 11.10 3.89
N SER A 31 3.55 12.30 3.63
CA SER A 31 3.33 13.13 2.43
C SER A 31 1.87 13.55 2.24
N THR A 32 1.11 13.66 3.33
CA THR A 32 -0.35 13.95 3.27
C THR A 32 -0.70 15.33 2.71
N ASP A 33 0.27 16.24 2.64
CA ASP A 33 0.20 17.58 2.07
C ASP A 33 0.73 17.66 0.63
N ASP A 34 1.38 16.60 0.14
CA ASP A 34 1.78 16.47 -1.26
C ASP A 34 0.70 15.70 -2.06
N PRO A 35 0.09 16.31 -3.09
CA PRO A 35 -0.85 15.62 -3.96
C PRO A 35 -0.18 14.63 -4.92
N GLY A 36 1.12 14.74 -5.20
CA GLY A 36 1.86 13.89 -6.14
C GLY A 36 2.48 12.64 -5.52
N THR A 37 2.72 12.65 -4.21
CA THR A 37 3.46 11.59 -3.49
C THR A 37 2.62 11.04 -2.35
N ALA A 38 2.72 9.75 -2.04
CA ALA A 38 2.06 9.16 -0.89
C ALA A 38 2.96 8.07 -0.26
N VAL A 39 3.14 8.11 1.05
CA VAL A 39 3.78 7.02 1.78
C VAL A 39 2.70 6.12 2.35
N LEU A 40 2.64 4.87 1.90
CA LEU A 40 1.66 3.90 2.36
C LEU A 40 2.33 2.83 3.23
N GLY A 41 1.66 2.46 4.31
CA GLY A 41 2.08 1.42 5.24
C GLY A 41 1.12 0.25 5.23
N PHE A 42 1.66 -0.96 5.27
CA PHE A 42 0.90 -2.20 5.37
C PHE A 42 1.48 -3.11 6.44
N ALA A 43 0.61 -3.74 7.23
CA ALA A 43 1.00 -4.69 8.26
C ALA A 43 0.17 -5.98 8.17
N HIS A 44 0.84 -7.12 8.27
CA HIS A 44 0.24 -8.44 8.26
C HIS A 44 0.70 -9.21 9.49
N LEU A 45 -0.18 -10.06 10.04
CA LEU A 45 0.14 -10.91 11.18
C LEU A 45 -0.23 -12.35 10.85
N SER A 46 0.71 -13.27 11.04
CA SER A 46 0.55 -14.70 10.82
C SER A 46 1.50 -15.47 11.73
N ASN A 47 1.22 -16.76 11.94
CA ASN A 47 2.11 -17.69 12.63
C ASN A 47 3.15 -18.35 11.69
N ASP A 48 3.08 -18.07 10.38
CA ASP A 48 3.98 -18.58 9.36
C ASP A 48 4.64 -17.38 8.62
N GLY A 49 5.96 -17.26 8.76
CA GLY A 49 6.74 -16.22 8.12
C GLY A 49 6.76 -16.34 6.59
N GLY A 50 6.86 -17.56 6.05
CA GLY A 50 6.81 -17.78 4.60
C GLY A 50 5.44 -17.47 4.01
N PHE A 51 4.36 -17.68 4.77
CA PHE A 51 3.04 -17.17 4.40
C PHE A 51 2.98 -15.64 4.40
N SER A 52 3.52 -15.00 5.44
CA SER A 52 3.58 -13.53 5.55
C SER A 52 4.31 -12.89 4.36
N ASP A 53 5.48 -13.42 4.02
CA ASP A 53 6.26 -12.95 2.88
C ASP A 53 5.48 -13.09 1.57
N ARG A 54 4.79 -14.21 1.36
CA ARG A 54 3.97 -14.42 0.16
C ARG A 54 2.83 -13.41 0.06
N VAL A 55 2.16 -13.11 1.18
CA VAL A 55 1.06 -12.13 1.23
C VAL A 55 1.60 -10.74 0.91
N LEU A 56 2.66 -10.30 1.60
CA LEU A 56 3.21 -8.94 1.46
C LEU A 56 3.86 -8.73 0.08
N MET A 57 4.58 -9.72 -0.44
CA MET A 57 5.12 -9.66 -1.81
C MET A 57 4.01 -9.73 -2.87
N GLY A 58 2.91 -10.44 -2.59
CA GLY A 58 1.73 -10.45 -3.45
C GLY A 58 1.05 -9.08 -3.52
N LEU A 59 0.92 -8.42 -2.36
CA LEU A 59 0.42 -7.05 -2.27
C LEU A 59 1.33 -6.09 -3.06
N LEU A 60 2.65 -6.14 -2.86
CA LEU A 60 3.60 -5.30 -3.59
C LEU A 60 3.44 -5.45 -5.11
N ARG A 61 3.41 -6.70 -5.62
CA ARG A 61 3.20 -6.94 -7.05
C ARG A 61 1.87 -6.40 -7.57
N SER A 62 0.81 -6.46 -6.75
CA SER A 62 -0.48 -5.88 -7.12
C SER A 62 -0.41 -4.35 -7.20
N LEU A 63 0.40 -3.69 -6.36
CA LEU A 63 0.59 -2.24 -6.39
C LEU A 63 1.47 -1.83 -7.58
N GLU A 64 2.56 -2.55 -7.85
CA GLU A 64 3.43 -2.30 -9.01
C GLU A 64 2.71 -2.50 -10.35
N GLY A 65 1.68 -3.35 -10.39
CA GLY A 65 0.86 -3.58 -11.58
C GLY A 65 -0.15 -2.47 -11.89
N GLU A 66 -0.30 -1.47 -11.03
CA GLU A 66 -1.24 -0.36 -11.25
C GLU A 66 -0.74 0.63 -12.30
N ARG A 67 -1.67 1.21 -13.05
CA ARG A 67 -1.35 2.15 -14.13
C ARG A 67 -1.51 3.62 -13.75
N THR A 68 -2.16 3.88 -12.62
CA THR A 68 -2.55 5.22 -12.15
C THR A 68 -1.49 5.86 -11.26
N PHE A 69 -0.58 5.05 -10.72
CA PHE A 69 0.58 5.47 -9.94
C PHE A 69 1.73 4.49 -10.21
N PHE A 70 2.89 4.78 -9.65
CA PHE A 70 4.04 3.89 -9.67
C PHE A 70 4.62 3.80 -8.26
N VAL A 71 5.24 2.66 -7.93
CA VAL A 71 5.93 2.46 -6.67
C VAL A 71 7.38 2.93 -6.86
N GLU A 72 7.80 3.97 -6.13
CA GLU A 72 9.16 4.51 -6.22
C GLU A 72 10.16 3.71 -5.39
N ASP A 73 9.79 3.39 -4.15
CA ASP A 73 10.60 2.63 -3.21
C ASP A 73 9.70 1.85 -2.25
N TRP A 74 10.25 0.79 -1.64
CA TRP A 74 9.57 0.01 -0.62
C TRP A 74 10.57 -0.65 0.34
N ARG A 75 10.11 -0.88 1.56
CA ARG A 75 10.86 -1.60 2.59
C ARG A 75 9.95 -2.61 3.26
N LEU A 76 10.49 -3.82 3.46
CA LEU A 76 9.84 -4.88 4.22
C LEU A 76 10.64 -5.13 5.49
N GLU A 77 9.96 -5.14 6.62
CA GLU A 77 10.51 -5.51 7.92
C GLU A 77 9.67 -6.64 8.51
N VAL A 78 10.35 -7.66 9.04
CA VAL A 78 9.72 -8.80 9.72
C VAL A 78 10.17 -8.75 11.18
N LEU A 79 9.20 -8.79 12.09
CA LEU A 79 9.37 -8.72 13.54
C LEU A 79 9.24 -10.10 14.18
#